data_AF-A0A2Z4UWG4-F1
#
_entry.id   AF-A0A2Z4UWG4-F1
#
_cell.length_a   1.000
_cell.length_b   1.000
_cell.length_c   1.000
_cell.angle_alpha   90.00
_cell.angle_beta   90.00
_cell.angle_gamma   90.00
#
_symmetry.space_group_name_H-M   'P 1'
#
loop_
_entity.id
_entity.type
_entity.pdbx_description
1 polymer ?
#
loop_
_entity_poly.entity_id
_entity_poly.type
_entity_poly.pdbx_seq_one_letter_code
_entity_poly.pdbx_strand_id
1 'polypeptide(L)'
;MTHLPTDVRAALRFFAFYLGNGTLDVDLLEGIDYRAHLLEFGSDLEMIFAIFANVLEVDDHGQTLNDGDAQYRAAQWIRRSLDPGYRVEPPFEAWETELHGP
;
A
#
# COMPACT_ATOMS: atom_id res chain seq x y z
N MET A 1 3.23 -12.90 24.32
CA MET A 1 2.73 -12.15 23.15
C MET A 1 3.77 -12.26 22.07
N THR A 2 3.39 -12.72 20.88
CA THR A 2 4.30 -12.78 19.73
C THR A 2 4.12 -11.48 18.96
N HIS A 3 5.21 -10.75 18.74
CA HIS A 3 5.18 -9.56 17.88
C HIS A 3 5.25 -9.98 16.41
N LEU A 4 4.87 -9.07 15.50
CA LEU A 4 5.17 -9.24 14.08
C LEU A 4 6.69 -9.40 13.87
N PRO A 5 7.13 -10.18 12.86
CA PRO A 5 8.53 -10.30 12.50
C PRO A 5 9.20 -8.93 12.28
N THR A 6 10.51 -8.85 12.51
CA THR A 6 11.25 -7.59 12.39
C THR A 6 11.15 -6.99 11.00
N ASP A 7 11.25 -7.80 9.95
CA ASP A 7 11.18 -7.32 8.56
C ASP A 7 9.78 -6.80 8.23
N VAL A 8 8.71 -7.49 8.65
CA VAL A 8 7.33 -7.01 8.51
C VAL A 8 7.13 -5.65 9.19
N ARG A 9 7.66 -5.47 10.41
CA ARG A 9 7.60 -4.17 11.12
C ARG A 9 8.41 -3.09 10.39
N ALA A 10 9.55 -3.46 9.78
CA ALA A 10 10.36 -2.53 9.01
C ALA A 10 9.66 -2.12 7.71
N ALA A 11 9.07 -3.07 6.99
CA ALA A 11 8.30 -2.86 5.76
C ALA A 11 7.12 -1.92 6.02
N LEU A 12 6.32 -2.19 7.06
CA LEU A 12 5.20 -1.31 7.46
C LEU A 12 5.67 0.12 7.79
N ARG A 13 6.76 0.25 8.54
CA ARG A 13 7.33 1.56 8.90
C ARG A 13 7.80 2.32 7.66
N PHE A 14 8.49 1.65 6.74
CA PHE A 14 8.99 2.27 5.50
C PHE A 14 7.84 2.63 4.56
N PHE A 15 6.83 1.77 4.42
CA PHE A 15 5.63 2.08 3.66
C PHE A 15 4.95 3.36 4.18
N ALA A 16 4.69 3.44 5.49
CA ALA A 16 4.12 4.65 6.09
C ALA A 16 5.01 5.89 5.93
N PHE A 17 6.33 5.73 5.99
CA PHE A 17 7.29 6.80 5.75
C PHE A 17 7.21 7.34 4.32
N TYR A 18 7.17 6.46 3.30
CA TYR A 18 7.06 6.88 1.90
C TYR A 18 5.68 7.48 1.60
N LEU A 19 4.62 6.88 2.13
CA LEU A 19 3.27 7.40 2.00
C LEU A 19 3.15 8.83 2.56
N GLY A 20 3.61 9.04 3.80
CA GLY A 20 3.56 10.34 4.46
C GLY A 20 4.45 11.41 3.81
N ASN A 21 5.60 11.01 3.25
CA ASN A 21 6.48 11.94 2.55
C ASN A 21 6.01 12.30 1.13
N GLY A 22 5.05 11.55 0.57
CA GLY A 22 4.65 11.76 -0.83
C GLY A 22 5.63 11.14 -1.82
N THR A 23 6.36 10.10 -1.42
CA THR A 23 7.41 9.45 -2.22
C THR A 23 7.18 7.96 -2.36
N LEU A 24 5.92 7.49 -2.18
CA LEU A 24 5.54 6.13 -2.54
C LEU A 24 5.53 6.05 -4.06
N ASP A 25 6.19 5.02 -4.63
CA ASP A 25 6.27 4.75 -6.06
C ASP A 25 6.35 6.01 -6.94
N VAL A 26 7.50 6.70 -6.86
CA VAL A 26 7.69 8.02 -7.49
C VAL A 26 7.47 8.00 -8.99
N ASP A 27 7.70 6.87 -9.65
CA ASP A 27 7.51 6.72 -11.10
C ASP A 27 6.02 6.73 -11.47
N LEU A 28 5.17 6.05 -10.67
CA LEU A 28 3.72 6.02 -10.91
C LEU A 28 2.99 7.27 -10.42
N LEU A 29 3.45 7.83 -9.28
CA LEU A 29 2.77 8.92 -8.59
C LEU A 29 3.42 10.30 -8.84
N GLU A 30 4.34 10.40 -9.81
CA GLU A 30 5.00 11.65 -10.15
C GLU A 30 3.99 12.79 -10.42
N GLY A 31 4.18 13.91 -9.73
CA GLY A 31 3.34 15.10 -9.89
C GLY A 31 1.95 15.02 -9.25
N ILE A 32 1.64 13.96 -8.49
CA ILE A 32 0.37 13.81 -7.78
C ILE A 32 0.56 14.13 -6.30
N ASP A 33 -0.09 15.18 -5.79
CA ASP A 33 -0.14 15.43 -4.35
C ASP A 33 -1.31 14.70 -3.69
N TYR A 34 -1.12 13.40 -3.43
CA TYR A 34 -2.17 12.54 -2.87
C TYR A 34 -2.35 12.69 -1.35
N ARG A 35 -1.40 13.30 -0.64
CA ARG A 35 -1.40 13.33 0.84
C ARG A 35 -2.59 14.08 1.41
N ALA A 36 -2.99 15.19 0.80
CA ALA A 36 -4.16 15.96 1.25
C ALA A 36 -5.44 15.12 1.17
N HIS A 37 -5.62 14.37 0.07
CA HIS A 37 -6.75 13.48 -0.15
C HIS A 37 -6.81 12.36 0.91
N LEU A 38 -5.66 11.73 1.21
CA LEU A 38 -5.59 10.64 2.20
C LEU A 38 -5.89 11.10 3.63
N LEU A 39 -5.61 12.36 3.95
CA LEU A 39 -5.92 12.94 5.26
C LEU A 39 -7.38 13.39 5.37
N GLU A 40 -8.04 13.67 4.25
CA GLU A 40 -9.45 14.04 4.21
C GLU A 40 -10.36 12.79 4.29
N PHE A 41 -10.02 11.72 3.58
CA PHE A 41 -10.85 10.51 3.49
C PHE A 41 -10.15 9.27 4.05
N GLY A 42 -10.55 8.88 5.27
CA GLY A 42 -9.99 7.70 5.95
C GLY A 42 -10.23 6.37 5.22
N SER A 43 -11.24 6.27 4.34
CA SER A 43 -11.54 5.06 3.57
C SER A 43 -10.45 4.72 2.54
N ASP A 44 -9.85 5.74 1.90
CA ASP A 44 -8.72 5.49 0.99
C ASP A 44 -7.48 5.08 1.77
N LEU A 45 -7.23 5.71 2.92
CA LEU A 45 -6.12 5.33 3.79
C LEU A 45 -6.27 3.88 4.28
N GLU A 46 -7.46 3.49 4.70
CA GLU A 46 -7.78 2.09 5.09
C GLU A 46 -7.47 1.12 3.95
N MET A 47 -7.97 1.39 2.74
CA MET A 47 -7.76 0.51 1.58
C MET A 47 -6.28 0.40 1.18
N ILE A 48 -5.52 1.50 1.24
CA ILE A 48 -4.08 1.52 0.92
C ILE A 48 -3.29 0.63 1.88
N PHE A 49 -3.62 0.66 3.18
CA PHE A 49 -3.01 -0.23 4.17
C PHE A 49 -3.45 -1.68 3.99
N ALA A 50 -4.72 -1.93 3.65
CA ALA A 50 -5.21 -3.26 3.35
C ALA A 50 -4.48 -3.87 2.15
N ILE A 51 -4.40 -3.15 1.02
CA ILE A 51 -3.68 -3.62 -0.17
C ILE A 51 -2.22 -3.92 0.15
N PHE A 52 -1.51 -3.01 0.82
CA PHE A 52 -0.12 -3.25 1.20
C PHE A 52 0.03 -4.52 2.06
N ALA A 53 -0.81 -4.68 3.08
CA ALA A 53 -0.71 -5.81 4.00
C ALA A 53 -1.14 -7.14 3.35
N ASN A 54 -2.16 -7.13 2.50
CA ASN A 54 -2.67 -8.31 1.81
C ASN A 54 -1.67 -8.82 0.77
N VAL A 55 -1.01 -7.91 0.05
CA VAL A 55 -0.02 -8.26 -1.00
C VAL A 55 1.35 -8.63 -0.42
N LEU A 56 1.71 -8.12 0.76
CA LEU A 56 3.02 -8.39 1.36
C LEU A 56 3.20 -9.89 1.68
N GLU A 57 4.10 -10.52 0.96
CA GLU A 57 4.52 -11.90 1.15
C GLU A 57 5.59 -11.98 2.24
N VAL A 58 5.42 -12.94 3.14
CA VAL A 58 6.33 -13.22 4.26
C VAL A 58 6.67 -14.70 4.25
N ASP A 59 7.95 -15.04 4.31
CA ASP A 59 8.40 -16.43 4.35
C ASP A 59 8.27 -17.07 5.75
N ASP A 60 8.59 -18.37 5.84
CA ASP A 60 8.56 -19.13 7.09
C ASP A 60 9.56 -18.64 8.15
N HIS A 61 10.52 -17.78 7.76
CA HIS A 61 11.50 -17.17 8.65
C HIS A 61 11.08 -15.75 9.10
N GLY A 62 9.94 -15.25 8.62
CA GLY A 62 9.44 -13.92 8.93
C GLY A 62 10.12 -12.80 8.13
N GLN A 63 10.76 -13.13 7.00
CA GLN A 63 11.36 -12.17 6.08
C GLN A 63 10.35 -11.79 5.00
N THR A 64 10.33 -10.52 4.61
CA THR A 64 9.45 -10.06 3.54
C THR A 64 10.08 -10.30 2.17
N LEU A 65 9.25 -10.66 1.18
CA LEU A 65 9.73 -11.12 -0.13
C LEU A 65 9.48 -10.11 -1.27
N ASN A 66 8.46 -9.25 -1.14
CA ASN A 66 7.93 -8.45 -2.25
C ASN A 66 7.51 -7.02 -1.84
N ASP A 67 8.22 -6.39 -0.90
CA ASP A 67 7.91 -5.03 -0.39
C ASP A 67 7.62 -4.00 -1.49
N GLY A 68 8.37 -4.07 -2.60
CA GLY A 68 8.21 -3.17 -3.75
C GLY A 68 6.89 -3.39 -4.47
N ASP A 69 6.50 -4.65 -4.69
CA ASP A 69 5.24 -4.99 -5.36
C ASP A 69 4.05 -4.58 -4.49
N ALA A 70 4.09 -4.85 -3.18
CA ALA A 70 3.06 -4.42 -2.24
C ALA A 70 2.87 -2.89 -2.23
N GLN A 71 3.98 -2.14 -2.26
CA GLN A 71 3.96 -0.67 -2.39
C GLN A 71 3.38 -0.21 -3.72
N TYR A 72 3.80 -0.83 -4.83
CA TYR A 72 3.32 -0.51 -6.17
C TYR A 72 1.81 -0.74 -6.28
N ARG A 73 1.29 -1.85 -5.75
CA ARG A 73 -0.15 -2.14 -5.74
C ARG A 73 -0.94 -1.09 -4.95
N ALA A 74 -0.44 -0.68 -3.78
CA ALA A 74 -1.04 0.40 -3.02
C ALA A 74 -0.99 1.75 -3.79
N ALA A 75 0.11 2.04 -4.49
CA ALA A 75 0.23 3.23 -5.34
C ALA A 75 -0.76 3.22 -6.52
N GLN A 76 -1.03 2.06 -7.12
CA GLN A 76 -2.05 1.94 -8.16
C GLN A 76 -3.45 2.31 -7.66
N TRP A 77 -3.78 2.00 -6.39
CA TRP A 77 -5.03 2.45 -5.78
C TRP A 77 -5.07 3.98 -5.66
N ILE A 78 -4.00 4.58 -5.14
CA ILE A 78 -3.88 6.04 -5.03
C ILE A 78 -4.08 6.72 -6.38
N ARG A 79 -3.37 6.24 -7.42
CA ARG A 79 -3.48 6.82 -8.77
C ARG A 79 -4.91 6.72 -9.29
N ARG A 80 -5.56 5.55 -9.13
CA ARG A 80 -6.94 5.33 -9.55
C ARG A 80 -7.93 6.26 -8.82
N SER A 81 -7.75 6.50 -7.52
CA SER A 81 -8.65 7.37 -6.74
C SER A 81 -8.58 8.83 -7.18
N LEU A 82 -7.47 9.27 -7.79
CA LEU A 82 -7.22 10.66 -8.17
C LEU A 82 -7.30 10.92 -9.68
N ASP A 83 -7.13 9.88 -10.50
CA ASP A 83 -7.23 9.94 -11.96
C ASP A 83 -8.25 8.91 -12.46
N PRO A 84 -9.50 9.32 -12.76
CA PRO A 84 -10.52 8.43 -13.28
C PRO A 84 -10.18 7.79 -14.63
N GLY A 85 -9.21 8.33 -15.37
CA GLY A 85 -8.71 7.78 -16.63
C GLY A 85 -7.68 6.68 -16.44
N TYR A 86 -7.06 6.56 -15.25
CA TYR A 86 -6.08 5.55 -14.95
C TYR A 86 -6.72 4.16 -14.82
N ARG A 87 -6.10 3.17 -15.47
CA ARG A 87 -6.50 1.76 -15.37
C ARG A 87 -5.40 0.99 -14.66
N VAL A 88 -5.79 0.32 -13.58
CA VAL A 88 -4.90 -0.56 -12.82
C VAL A 88 -4.63 -1.79 -13.68
N GLU A 89 -3.35 -2.09 -13.91
CA GLU A 89 -2.90 -3.26 -14.65
C GLU A 89 -1.79 -3.98 -13.85
N PRO A 90 -1.93 -5.29 -13.56
CA PRO A 90 -3.17 -6.06 -13.72
C PRO A 90 -4.30 -5.48 -12.84
N PRO A 91 -5.59 -5.74 -13.16
CA PRO A 91 -6.70 -5.37 -12.27
C PRO A 91 -6.47 -5.89 -10.86
N PHE A 92 -7.05 -5.22 -9.85
CA PHE A 92 -7.02 -5.75 -8.49
C PHE A 92 -7.79 -7.06 -8.41
N GLU A 93 -7.14 -8.07 -7.83
CA GLU A 93 -7.82 -9.26 -7.37
C GLU A 93 -8.65 -8.94 -6.13
N ALA A 94 -9.75 -9.67 -5.93
CA ALA A 94 -10.68 -9.39 -4.83
C ALA A 94 -10.00 -9.42 -3.45
N TRP A 95 -9.03 -10.34 -3.28
CA TRP A 95 -8.28 -10.51 -2.03
C TRP A 95 -7.30 -9.37 -1.76
N GLU A 96 -6.79 -8.68 -2.79
CA GLU A 96 -5.91 -7.52 -2.58
C GLU A 96 -6.66 -6.39 -1.88
N THR A 97 -7.95 -6.22 -2.20
CA THR A 97 -8.80 -5.15 -1.66
C THR A 97 -9.69 -5.59 -0.50
N GLU A 98 -9.49 -6.79 0.05
CA GLU A 98 -10.30 -7.31 1.15
C GLU A 98 -9.97 -6.56 2.45
N LEU A 99 -11.01 -6.07 3.14
CA LEU A 99 -10.89 -5.46 4.47
C LEU A 99 -11.17 -6.51 5.54
N HIS A 100 -10.15 -6.92 6.27
CA HIS A 100 -10.29 -7.87 7.38
C HIS A 100 -10.71 -7.14 8.67
N GLY A 101 -11.88 -7.53 9.21
CA GLY A 101 -12.43 -6.98 10.46
C GLY A 101 -11.90 -7.66 11.73
N PRO A 102 -12.19 -7.07 12.91
CA PRO A 102 -11.87 -7.64 14.21
C PRO A 102 -12.68 -8.90 14.58
#